data_AF-A0A223RMQ4-F1
#
_entry.id   AF-A0A223RMQ4-F1
#
_cell.length_a   1.000
_cell.length_b   1.000
_cell.length_c   1.000
_cell.angle_alpha   90.00
_cell.angle_beta   90.00
_cell.angle_gamma   90.00
#
_symmetry.space_group_name_H-M   'P 1'
#
loop_
_entity.id
_entity.type
_entity.pdbx_description
1 polymer ?
#
loop_
_entity_poly.entity_id
_entity_poly.type
_entity_poly.pdbx_seq_one_letter_code
_entity_poly.pdbx_strand_id
1 'polypeptide(L)'
;MRPPDHLAGSGHTLWTTITRDYELSTAEQTILAEACSTADELDRLRDALSDASTIVTGSTQQPVVNRLFDELRKHRDTLARLLAHLQVTDDANT
;
A
#
# COMPACT_ATOMS: atom_id res chain seq x y z
N MET A 1 8.72 16.98 -6.86
CA MET A 1 7.33 16.81 -7.37
C MET A 1 6.33 17.02 -6.23
N ARG A 2 5.11 17.51 -6.53
CA ARG A 2 4.04 17.62 -5.53
C ARG A 2 3.35 16.23 -5.35
N PRO A 3 3.16 15.74 -4.13
CA PRO A 3 2.36 14.53 -3.88
C PRO A 3 0.89 14.72 -4.27
N PRO A 4 0.18 13.65 -4.67
CA PRO A 4 -1.28 13.67 -4.78
C PRO A 4 -1.94 14.13 -3.47
N ASP A 5 -3.02 14.93 -3.59
CA ASP A 5 -3.63 15.64 -2.46
C ASP A 5 -4.31 14.71 -1.43
N HIS A 6 -4.62 13.48 -1.81
CA HIS A 6 -5.27 12.50 -0.93
C HIS A 6 -4.29 11.65 -0.11
N LEU A 7 -2.98 11.78 -0.33
CA LEU A 7 -1.98 11.02 0.42
C LEU A 7 -1.85 11.52 1.86
N ALA A 8 -1.72 10.58 2.79
CA ALA A 8 -1.55 10.82 4.22
C ALA A 8 -0.40 9.95 4.76
N GLY A 9 -0.52 9.42 5.98
CA GLY A 9 0.49 8.67 6.75
C GLY A 9 1.70 8.10 5.99
N SER A 10 1.68 6.78 5.74
CA SER A 10 2.78 6.09 5.09
C SER A 10 2.94 6.46 3.62
N GLY A 11 1.85 6.75 2.91
CA GLY A 11 1.86 7.08 1.49
C GLY A 11 2.61 8.37 1.19
N HIS A 12 2.34 9.43 1.95
CA HIS A 12 3.04 10.71 1.83
C HIS A 12 4.53 10.57 2.16
N THR A 13 4.86 9.80 3.20
CA THR A 13 6.25 9.53 3.58
C THR A 13 7.01 8.78 2.49
N LEU A 14 6.38 7.78 1.87
CA LEU A 14 6.93 7.03 0.75
C LEU A 14 7.17 7.92 -0.47
N TRP A 15 6.17 8.71 -0.86
CA TRP A 15 6.27 9.64 -1.99
C TRP A 15 7.42 10.62 -1.81
N THR A 16 7.48 11.28 -0.66
CA THR A 16 8.52 12.28 -0.36
C THR A 16 9.92 11.67 -0.31
N THR A 17 10.05 10.45 0.20
CA THR A 17 11.34 9.75 0.26
C THR A 17 11.83 9.40 -1.15
N ILE A 18 10.99 8.78 -1.98
CA ILE A 18 11.39 8.35 -3.33
C ILE A 18 11.61 9.55 -4.25
N THR A 19 10.68 10.51 -4.30
CA THR A 19 10.80 11.66 -5.22
C THR A 19 11.87 12.69 -4.81
N ARG A 20 12.47 12.54 -3.63
CA ARG A 20 13.66 13.32 -3.24
C ARG A 20 14.93 12.79 -3.91
N ASP A 21 15.05 11.47 -4.03
CA ASP A 21 16.30 10.81 -4.38
C ASP A 21 16.31 10.27 -5.83
N TYR A 22 15.13 10.17 -6.48
CA TYR A 22 14.96 9.63 -7.83
C TYR A 22 14.20 10.58 -8.77
N GLU A 23 14.66 10.70 -10.02
CA GLU A 23 13.90 11.30 -11.12
C GLU A 23 13.05 10.23 -11.80
N LEU A 24 11.72 10.37 -11.74
CA LEU A 24 10.79 9.36 -12.23
C LEU A 24 10.14 9.78 -13.55
N SER A 25 10.04 8.84 -14.49
CA SER A 25 9.19 8.96 -15.68
C SER A 25 7.71 9.04 -15.31
N THR A 26 6.86 9.53 -16.22
CA THR A 26 5.40 9.61 -15.99
C THR A 26 4.77 8.26 -15.60
N ALA A 27 5.27 7.16 -16.17
CA ALA A 27 4.80 5.81 -15.84
C ALA A 27 5.17 5.42 -14.40
N GLU A 28 6.41 5.66 -13.99
CA GLU A 28 6.88 5.40 -12.63
C GLU A 28 6.18 6.28 -11.60
N GLN A 29 5.90 7.54 -11.93
CA GLN A 29 5.11 8.42 -11.07
C GLN A 29 3.69 7.88 -10.82
N THR A 30 3.09 7.27 -11.84
CA THR A 30 1.75 6.66 -11.74
C THR A 30 1.81 5.43 -10.83
N ILE A 31 2.82 4.56 -11.01
CA ILE A 31 3.04 3.38 -10.15
C ILE A 31 3.30 3.80 -8.70
N LEU A 32 4.12 4.84 -8.50
CA LEU A 32 4.41 5.37 -7.17
C LEU A 32 3.15 5.93 -6.50
N ALA A 33 2.28 6.64 -7.23
CA ALA A 33 1.03 7.16 -6.68
C ALA A 33 0.10 6.04 -6.17
N GLU A 34 -0.01 4.94 -6.92
CA GLU A 34 -0.77 3.76 -6.52
C GLU A 34 -0.13 3.05 -5.31
N ALA A 35 1.21 2.95 -5.28
CA ALA A 35 1.94 2.37 -4.14
C ALA A 35 1.71 3.19 -2.87
N CYS A 36 1.76 4.52 -2.97
CA CYS A 36 1.50 5.42 -1.84
C CYS A 36 0.06 5.30 -1.33
N SER A 37 -0.92 5.24 -2.24
CA SER A 37 -2.32 5.06 -1.87
C SER A 37 -2.55 3.72 -1.16
N THR A 38 -1.93 2.64 -1.65
CA THR A 38 -1.96 1.32 -1.02
C THR A 38 -1.32 1.33 0.37
N ALA A 39 -0.26 2.12 0.56
CA ALA A 39 0.38 2.28 1.87
C ALA A 39 -0.54 2.98 2.89
N ASP A 40 -1.27 4.02 2.48
CA ASP A 40 -2.27 4.68 3.33
C ASP A 40 -3.46 3.78 3.67
N GLU A 41 -3.88 2.93 2.73
CA GLU A 41 -4.89 1.89 2.98
C GLU A 41 -4.41 0.87 4.01
N LEU A 42 -3.14 0.45 3.94
CA LEU A 42 -2.54 -0.45 4.93
C LEU A 42 -2.54 0.18 6.33
N ASP A 43 -2.32 1.47 6.45
CA ASP A 43 -2.39 2.16 7.74
C ASP A 43 -3.82 2.12 8.30
N ARG A 44 -4.82 2.45 7.47
CA ARG A 44 -6.24 2.34 7.87
C ARG A 44 -6.63 0.92 8.29
N LEU A 45 -6.14 -0.10 7.58
CA LEU A 45 -6.41 -1.50 7.91
C LEU A 45 -5.72 -1.94 9.20
N ARG A 46 -4.50 -1.47 9.46
CA ARG A 46 -3.78 -1.73 10.72
C ARG A 46 -4.49 -1.10 11.90
N ASP A 47 -4.92 0.15 11.74
CA ASP A 47 -5.68 0.87 12.76
C ASP A 47 -7.05 0.20 13.01
N ALA A 48 -7.74 -0.27 11.96
CA ALA A 48 -8.97 -1.02 12.14
C ALA A 48 -8.75 -2.37 12.84
N LEU A 49 -7.58 -2.99 12.66
CA LEU A 49 -7.24 -4.28 13.26
C LEU A 49 -6.72 -4.18 14.69
N SER A 50 -6.22 -3.03 15.15
CA SER A 50 -5.69 -2.86 16.50
C SER A 50 -6.75 -3.15 17.57
N ASP A 51 -8.00 -2.76 17.30
CA ASP A 51 -9.14 -2.94 18.20
C ASP A 51 -10.05 -4.11 17.80
N ALA A 52 -9.74 -4.83 16.71
CA ALA A 52 -10.59 -5.89 16.19
C ALA A 52 -10.28 -7.26 16.81
N SER A 53 -11.34 -8.05 17.04
CA SER A 53 -11.19 -9.45 17.41
C SER A 53 -10.66 -10.29 16.24
N THR A 54 -9.77 -11.25 16.54
CA THR A 54 -9.24 -12.19 15.54
C THR A 54 -10.33 -13.07 14.94
N ILE A 55 -11.29 -13.46 15.79
CA ILE A 55 -12.45 -14.27 15.42
C ILE A 55 -13.70 -13.41 15.53
N VAL A 56 -14.54 -13.44 14.49
CA VAL A 56 -15.81 -12.72 14.40
C VAL A 56 -16.93 -13.69 14.02
N THR A 57 -18.18 -13.28 14.21
CA THR A 57 -19.33 -14.09 13.81
C THR A 57 -19.56 -13.99 12.31
N GLY A 58 -19.53 -15.14 11.63
CA GLY A 58 -19.82 -15.27 10.20
C GLY A 58 -21.31 -15.17 9.88
N SER A 59 -21.63 -15.12 8.58
CA SER A 59 -23.01 -14.97 8.09
C SER A 59 -23.96 -16.08 8.52
N THR A 60 -23.45 -17.28 8.81
CA THR A 60 -24.23 -18.43 9.32
C THR A 60 -24.02 -18.64 10.82
N GLN A 61 -23.67 -17.59 11.58
CA GLN A 61 -23.44 -17.60 13.03
C GLN A 61 -22.25 -18.45 13.52
N GLN A 62 -21.36 -18.85 12.62
CA GLN A 62 -20.15 -19.61 12.91
C GLN A 62 -18.96 -18.69 13.23
N PRO A 63 -18.04 -19.08 14.13
CA PRO A 63 -16.80 -18.33 14.35
C PRO A 63 -15.91 -18.40 13.10
N VAL A 64 -15.54 -17.24 12.55
CA VAL A 64 -14.64 -17.13 11.39
C VAL A 64 -13.50 -16.15 11.68
N VAL A 65 -12.36 -16.31 11.01
CA VAL A 65 -11.29 -15.32 11.05
C VAL A 65 -11.79 -14.00 10.46
N ASN A 66 -11.44 -12.90 11.10
CA ASN A 66 -11.79 -11.57 10.62
C ASN A 66 -11.19 -11.32 9.23
N ARG A 67 -12.05 -11.00 8.25
CA ARG A 67 -11.65 -10.80 6.85
C ARG A 67 -10.66 -9.64 6.65
N LEU A 68 -10.56 -8.72 7.61
CA LEU A 68 -9.55 -7.66 7.58
C LEU A 68 -8.12 -8.21 7.54
N PHE A 69 -7.85 -9.40 8.10
CA PHE A 69 -6.53 -10.03 7.99
C PHE A 69 -6.19 -10.42 6.54
N ASP A 70 -7.18 -10.91 5.79
CA ASP A 70 -7.00 -11.27 4.40
C ASP A 70 -6.82 -10.03 3.53
N GLU A 71 -7.60 -8.97 3.78
CA GLU A 71 -7.44 -7.69 3.07
C GLU A 71 -6.08 -7.04 3.34
N LEU A 72 -5.61 -7.06 4.60
CA LEU A 72 -4.28 -6.58 4.96
C LEU A 72 -3.18 -7.35 4.21
N ARG A 73 -3.30 -8.68 4.09
CA ARG A 73 -2.35 -9.50 3.32
C ARG A 73 -2.36 -9.12 1.84
N LYS A 74 -3.54 -8.98 1.23
CA LYS A 74 -3.65 -8.60 -0.19
C LYS A 74 -3.03 -7.24 -0.48
N HIS A 75 -3.25 -6.24 0.39
CA HIS A 75 -2.65 -4.92 0.20
C HIS A 75 -1.13 -4.95 0.37
N ARG A 76 -0.59 -5.77 1.28
CA ARG A 76 0.86 -5.99 1.39
C ARG A 76 1.44 -6.58 0.11
N ASP A 77 0.77 -7.59 -0.46
CA ASP A 77 1.21 -8.21 -1.70
C ASP A 77 1.13 -7.23 -2.89
N THR A 78 0.08 -6.40 -2.94
CA THR A 78 -0.07 -5.35 -3.96
C THR A 78 1.02 -4.29 -3.83
N LEU A 79 1.29 -3.79 -2.62
CA LEU A 79 2.36 -2.83 -2.38
C LEU A 79 3.73 -3.40 -2.79
N ALA A 80 4.02 -4.64 -2.41
CA ALA A 80 5.26 -5.31 -2.79
C ALA A 80 5.41 -5.43 -4.31
N ARG A 81 4.33 -5.79 -5.02
CA ARG A 81 4.33 -5.83 -6.49
C ARG A 81 4.58 -4.45 -7.09
N LEU A 82 3.86 -3.41 -6.65
CA LEU A 82 4.02 -2.05 -7.19
C LEU A 82 5.45 -1.53 -6.99
N LEU A 83 6.03 -1.73 -5.81
CA LEU A 83 7.41 -1.34 -5.52
C LEU A 83 8.43 -2.14 -6.35
N ALA A 84 8.20 -3.43 -6.57
CA ALA A 84 9.04 -4.21 -7.47
C ALA A 84 8.99 -3.68 -8.90
N HIS A 85 7.80 -3.29 -9.40
CA HIS A 85 7.68 -2.71 -10.75
C HIS A 85 8.39 -1.35 -10.87
N LEU A 86 8.48 -0.58 -9.79
CA LEU A 86 9.21 0.68 -9.75
C LEU A 86 10.74 0.48 -9.77
N GLN A 87 11.25 -0.66 -9.30
CA GLN A 87 12.68 -0.99 -9.34
C GLN A 87 13.09 -1.73 -10.62
N VAL A 88 12.16 -2.45 -11.26
CA VAL A 88 12.42 -3.18 -12.52
C VAL A 88 12.71 -2.22 -13.70
N THR A 89 12.38 -0.93 -13.59
CA THR A 89 12.72 0.08 -14.60
C THR A 89 14.18 0.56 -14.54
N ASP A 90 14.94 0.27 -13.47
CA ASP A 90 16.33 0.74 -13.31
C ASP A 90 17.38 -0.14 -14.03
N ASP A 91 17.03 -1.38 -14.41
CA ASP A 91 17.96 -2.35 -15.02
C ASP A 91 17.91 -2.40 -16.57
N ALA A 92 17.21 -1.47 -17.23
CA ALA A 92 17.13 -1.41 -18.70
C ALA A 92 18.18 -0.48 -19.34
N ASN A 93 19.37 -0.34 -18.72
CA ASN A 93 20.52 0.31 -19.36
C ASN A 93 21.82 -0.44 -19.07
N THR A 94 22.02 -1.57 -19.75
CA THR A 94 23.35 -2.12 -20.07
C THR A 94 23.32 -2.69 -21.48
#